data_AF-A0A373FXM8-F1
#
_entry.id   AF-A0A373FXM8-F1
#
_cell.length_a   1.000
_cell.length_b   1.000
_cell.length_c   1.000
_cell.angle_alpha   90.00
_cell.angle_beta   90.00
_cell.angle_gamma   90.00
#
_symmetry.space_group_name_H-M   'P 1'
#
loop_
_entity.id
_entity.type
_entity.pdbx_description
1 polymer ?
#
loop_
_entity_poly.entity_id
_entity_poly.type
_entity_poly.pdbx_seq_one_letter_code
_entity_poly.pdbx_strand_id
1 'polypeptide(L)'
;MKAEERKQKIDEILSAIRENPVLFNGISPSMWIEVENNPVNPEWLKICQKAVDWHYQEYGKRDTESVFAKCLNMAKVQKENSEV
;
A
#
# COMPACT_ATOMS: atom_id res chain seq x y z
N MET A 1 -14.62 8.23 -11.73
CA MET A 1 -14.94 8.44 -10.30
C MET A 1 -15.37 9.87 -10.09
N LYS A 2 -16.51 10.08 -9.44
CA LYS A 2 -16.98 11.42 -9.06
C LYS A 2 -16.13 11.93 -7.88
N ALA A 3 -15.90 13.24 -7.80
CA ALA A 3 -15.05 13.85 -6.76
C ALA A 3 -15.47 13.49 -5.32
N GLU A 4 -16.74 13.15 -5.13
CA GLU A 4 -17.33 12.74 -3.85
C GLU A 4 -16.84 11.35 -3.38
N GLU A 5 -16.78 10.36 -4.29
CA GLU A 5 -16.23 9.03 -3.96
C GLU A 5 -14.75 9.08 -3.61
N ARG A 6 -14.00 9.97 -4.27
CA ARG A 6 -12.59 10.23 -3.94
C ARG A 6 -12.45 10.80 -2.53
N LYS A 7 -13.36 11.69 -2.12
CA LYS A 7 -13.30 12.35 -0.82
C LYS A 7 -13.62 11.39 0.32
N GLN A 8 -14.64 10.55 0.15
CA GLN A 8 -14.97 9.49 1.13
C GLN A 8 -13.81 8.51 1.33
N LYS A 9 -13.18 8.06 0.25
CA LYS A 9 -11.99 7.20 0.34
C LYS A 9 -10.85 7.88 1.10
N ILE A 10 -10.55 9.13 0.79
CA ILE A 10 -9.52 9.90 1.51
C ILE A 10 -9.81 9.95 3.01
N ASP A 11 -11.07 10.18 3.39
CA ASP A 11 -11.48 10.24 4.80
C ASP A 11 -11.31 8.89 5.51
N GLU A 12 -11.73 7.79 4.90
CA GLU A 12 -11.52 6.43 5.44
C GLU A 12 -10.03 6.11 5.62
N ILE A 13 -9.22 6.44 4.61
CA ILE A 13 -7.76 6.28 4.67
C ILE A 13 -7.17 7.11 5.81
N LEU A 14 -7.55 8.39 5.93
CA LEU A 14 -7.09 9.26 7.00
C LEU A 14 -7.48 8.73 8.39
N SER A 15 -8.63 8.09 8.52
CA SER A 15 -9.06 7.44 9.76
C SER A 15 -8.17 6.24 10.09
N ALA A 16 -7.88 5.37 9.12
CA ALA A 16 -6.97 4.23 9.31
C ALA A 16 -5.53 4.69 9.64
N ILE A 17 -5.07 5.80 9.04
CA ILE A 17 -3.79 6.44 9.34
C ILE A 17 -3.71 6.91 10.79
N ARG A 18 -4.79 7.49 11.31
CA ARG A 18 -4.86 7.90 12.73
C ARG A 18 -4.71 6.73 13.70
N GLU A 19 -5.19 5.55 13.33
CA GLU A 19 -5.12 4.38 14.20
C GLU A 19 -3.72 3.76 14.23
N ASN A 20 -2.95 3.81 13.14
CA ASN A 20 -1.59 3.25 13.10
C ASN A 20 -0.56 4.17 12.42
N PRO A 21 -0.29 5.37 12.98
CA PRO A 21 0.47 6.42 12.32
C PRO A 21 1.89 6.00 11.94
N VAL A 22 2.51 5.05 12.65
CA VAL A 22 3.87 4.56 12.37
C VAL A 22 3.95 3.81 11.04
N LEU A 23 2.95 2.95 10.74
CA LEU A 23 2.88 2.20 9.49
C LEU A 23 2.61 3.11 8.28
N PHE A 24 1.94 4.23 8.52
CA PHE A 24 1.49 5.14 7.47
C PHE A 24 2.28 6.45 7.41
N ASN A 25 3.33 6.60 8.22
CA ASN A 25 4.12 7.83 8.27
C ASN A 25 4.86 8.02 6.94
N GLY A 26 4.34 8.90 6.09
CA GLY A 26 4.88 9.19 4.76
C GLY A 26 3.99 8.77 3.58
N ILE A 27 2.83 8.13 3.82
CA ILE A 27 1.87 7.82 2.75
C ILE A 27 0.81 8.92 2.70
N SER A 28 0.76 9.64 1.58
CA SER A 28 -0.29 10.63 1.36
C SER A 28 -1.61 9.94 1.01
N PRO A 29 -2.78 10.45 1.43
CA PRO A 29 -4.08 9.89 1.04
C PRO A 29 -4.28 9.82 -0.48
N SER A 30 -3.72 10.78 -1.22
CA SER A 30 -3.71 10.77 -2.69
C SER A 30 -3.00 9.55 -3.27
N MET A 31 -1.95 9.06 -2.59
CA MET A 31 -1.20 7.89 -3.03
C MET A 31 -2.05 6.62 -2.93
N TRP A 32 -2.89 6.50 -1.91
CA TRP A 32 -3.83 5.39 -1.78
C TRP A 32 -4.89 5.34 -2.89
N ILE A 33 -5.34 6.49 -3.38
CA ILE A 33 -6.24 6.54 -4.54
C ILE A 33 -5.49 6.17 -5.82
N GLU A 34 -4.26 6.64 -5.95
CA GLU A 34 -3.45 6.39 -7.13
C GLU A 34 -3.16 4.88 -7.27
N VAL A 35 -2.90 4.19 -6.16
CA VAL A 35 -2.54 2.77 -6.17
C VAL A 35 -3.73 1.85 -6.41
N GLU A 36 -4.95 2.32 -6.17
CA GLU A 36 -6.13 1.62 -6.63
C GLU A 36 -6.21 1.58 -8.17
N ASN A 37 -5.70 2.62 -8.83
CA ASN A 37 -5.64 2.69 -10.29
C ASN A 37 -4.33 2.11 -10.85
N ASN A 38 -3.25 2.17 -10.08
CA ASN A 38 -1.92 1.68 -10.43
C ASN A 38 -1.25 0.98 -9.24
N PRO A 39 -1.64 -0.27 -8.93
CA PRO A 39 -1.15 -1.02 -7.77
C PRO A 39 0.33 -1.39 -7.86
N VAL A 40 0.94 -1.21 -9.04
CA VAL A 40 2.36 -1.47 -9.30
C VAL A 40 3.19 -0.19 -9.37
N ASN A 41 2.67 0.93 -8.85
CA ASN A 41 3.43 2.16 -8.76
C ASN A 41 4.74 1.91 -7.95
N PRO A 42 5.93 2.20 -8.50
CA PRO A 42 7.20 1.95 -7.82
C PRO A 42 7.36 2.69 -6.48
N GLU A 43 6.77 3.88 -6.33
CA GLU A 43 6.77 4.62 -5.05
C GLU A 43 5.92 3.90 -4.00
N TRP A 44 4.76 3.38 -4.41
CA TRP A 44 3.89 2.57 -3.57
C TRP A 44 4.56 1.27 -3.14
N LEU A 45 5.23 0.57 -4.06
CA LEU A 45 5.93 -0.66 -3.74
C LEU A 45 7.06 -0.45 -2.73
N LYS A 46 7.79 0.67 -2.79
CA LYS A 46 8.78 1.03 -1.76
C LYS A 46 8.16 1.19 -0.38
N ILE A 47 6.99 1.81 -0.32
CA ILE A 47 6.21 1.97 0.91
C ILE A 47 5.73 0.61 1.42
N CYS A 48 5.15 -0.22 0.55
CA CYS A 48 4.70 -1.57 0.91
C CYS A 48 5.86 -2.40 1.47
N GLN A 49 7.03 -2.33 0.86
CA GLN A 49 8.22 -3.05 1.32
C GLN A 49 8.61 -2.61 2.73
N LYS A 50 8.66 -1.30 3.01
CA LYS A 50 8.94 -0.78 4.35
C LYS A 50 7.91 -1.24 5.39
N ALA A 51 6.62 -1.28 5.04
CA ALA A 51 5.57 -1.72 5.95
C ALA A 51 5.71 -3.22 6.30
N VAL A 52 5.98 -4.07 5.30
CA VAL A 52 6.20 -5.51 5.50
C VAL A 52 7.49 -5.77 6.29
N ASP A 53 8.56 -5.02 6.03
CA ASP A 53 9.82 -5.12 6.78
C ASP A 53 9.64 -4.67 8.22
N TRP A 54 8.90 -3.58 8.47
CA TRP A 54 8.58 -3.12 9.82
C TRP A 54 7.76 -4.18 10.57
N HIS A 55 6.73 -4.75 9.94
CA HIS A 55 5.95 -5.83 10.54
C HIS A 55 6.82 -7.05 10.87
N TYR A 56 7.77 -7.40 9.99
CA TYR A 56 8.72 -8.47 10.25
C TYR A 56 9.65 -8.14 11.43
N GLN A 57 10.12 -6.90 11.55
CA GLN A 57 10.95 -6.47 12.68
C GLN A 57 10.19 -6.49 14.01
N GLU A 58 8.92 -6.04 14.01
CA GLU A 58 8.11 -5.93 15.22
C GLU A 58 7.58 -7.29 15.69
N TYR A 59 7.06 -8.11 14.76
CA TYR A 59 6.39 -9.36 15.10
C TYR A 59 7.23 -10.61 14.83
N GLY A 60 8.39 -10.49 14.19
CA GLY A 60 9.25 -11.62 13.80
C GLY A 60 8.68 -12.51 12.68
N LYS A 61 7.52 -12.14 12.11
CA LYS A 61 6.80 -12.91 11.08
C LYS A 61 6.54 -12.06 9.86
N ARG A 62 6.79 -12.64 8.67
CA ARG A 62 6.57 -11.94 7.40
C ARG A 62 5.08 -11.71 7.23
N ASP A 63 4.73 -10.48 6.92
CA ASP A 63 3.38 -10.13 6.54
C ASP A 63 3.12 -10.64 5.11
N THR A 64 2.14 -11.51 4.97
CA THR A 64 1.72 -12.09 3.68
C THR A 64 0.26 -11.80 3.35
N GLU A 65 -0.51 -11.33 4.34
CA GLU A 65 -1.97 -11.21 4.24
C GLU A 65 -2.43 -9.76 4.11
N SER A 66 -1.60 -8.79 4.52
CA SER A 66 -1.93 -7.38 4.39
C SER A 66 -1.99 -6.90 2.94
N VAL A 67 -2.59 -5.72 2.79
CA VAL A 67 -2.64 -4.99 1.51
C VAL A 67 -1.22 -4.73 0.98
N PHE A 68 -0.26 -4.43 1.84
CA PHE A 68 1.12 -4.16 1.45
C PHE A 68 1.80 -5.40 0.87
N ALA A 69 1.66 -6.55 1.53
CA ALA A 69 2.22 -7.80 1.05
C ALA A 69 1.60 -8.26 -0.27
N LYS A 70 0.28 -8.08 -0.42
CA LYS A 70 -0.45 -8.38 -1.65
C LYS A 70 0.01 -7.49 -2.81
N CYS A 71 0.21 -6.19 -2.59
CA CYS A 71 0.74 -5.29 -3.62
C CYS A 71 2.14 -5.69 -4.09
N LEU A 72 3.05 -6.06 -3.17
CA LEU A 72 4.39 -6.54 -3.53
C LEU A 72 4.35 -7.83 -4.35
N ASN A 73 3.46 -8.76 -3.99
CA ASN A 73 3.29 -10.00 -4.75
C ASN A 73 2.73 -9.75 -6.15
N MET A 74 1.73 -8.87 -6.30
CA MET A 74 1.20 -8.50 -7.62
C MET A 74 2.27 -7.87 -8.52
N ALA A 75 3.12 -7.00 -7.97
CA ALA A 75 4.22 -6.40 -8.72
C ALA A 75 5.28 -7.42 -9.17
N LYS A 76 5.58 -8.43 -8.34
CA LYS A 76 6.47 -9.53 -8.74
C LYS A 76 5.88 -10.33 -9.91
N VAL A 77 4.60 -10.68 -9.84
CA VAL A 77 3.90 -11.43 -10.89
C VAL A 77 3.83 -10.64 -12.22
N GLN A 78 3.61 -9.33 -12.18
CA GLN A 78 3.63 -8.51 -13.41
C GLN A 78 5.02 -8.40 -14.03
N LYS A 79 6.07 -8.36 -13.21
CA LYS A 79 7.44 -8.34 -13.71
C LYS A 79 7.78 -9.63 -14.43
N GLU A 80 7.44 -10.79 -13.85
CA GLU A 80 7.62 -12.10 -14.49
C GLU A 80 6.83 -12.24 -15.80
N ASN A 81 5.62 -11.67 -15.89
CA ASN A 81 4.82 -11.73 -17.12
C ASN A 81 5.23 -10.73 -18.21
N SER A 82 6.05 -9.71 -17.90
CA SER A 82 6.58 -8.77 -18.91
C SER A 82 7.90 -9.25 -19.54
N GLU A 83 8.49 -10.33 -19.03
CA GLU A 83 9.74 -10.92 -19.50
C GLU A 83 9.52 -12.16 -20.41
N VAL A 84 8.29 -12.37 -20.92
CA VAL A 84 7.90 -13.47 -21.83
C VAL A 84 7.55 -12.95 -23.23
#